data_AF-A0A969U7Z1-F1
#
_entry.id   AF-A0A969U7Z1-F1
#
_cell.length_a   1.000
_cell.length_b   1.000
_cell.length_c   1.000
_cell.angle_alpha   90.00
_cell.angle_beta   90.00
_cell.angle_gamma   90.00
#
_symmetry.space_group_name_H-M   'P 1'
#
loop_
_entity.id
_entity.type
_entity.pdbx_description
1 polymer ?
#
loop_
_entity_poly.entity_id
_entity_poly.type
_entity_poly.pdbx_seq_one_letter_code
_entity_poly.pdbx_strand_id
1 'polypeptide(L)'
;MPGKFVRYTMYADGQKNGRVIFEENYGSTRASYWTHRLEIGKDLDSDGRKDLVFYMGDDTSDETTYLFQKRTGFKAVYAGSTGLPSYSIDPQLALVSTMNKTVLANWDRSAEVWQSNKYAWVKGDCVAIRAQPNPKSRIVTLGFDRNLVTVPQSQPVGDWIAIDDDGRSGWINKKYLSFSSSVRWFK
;
A
#
# COMPACT_ATOMS: atom_id res chain seq x y z
N MET A 1 -10.68 -10.36 16.11
CA MET A 1 -11.21 -11.19 15.01
C MET A 1 -10.15 -11.25 13.94
N PRO A 2 -9.80 -12.42 13.38
CA PRO A 2 -8.80 -12.48 12.32
C PRO A 2 -9.33 -11.76 11.08
N GLY A 3 -8.43 -11.17 10.29
CA GLY A 3 -8.78 -10.54 9.02
C GLY A 3 -9.58 -11.49 8.12
N LYS A 4 -10.36 -10.93 7.20
CA LYS A 4 -11.02 -11.70 6.15
C LYS A 4 -9.98 -12.13 5.11
N PHE A 5 -10.31 -13.17 4.35
CA PHE A 5 -9.44 -13.70 3.30
C PHE A 5 -10.20 -13.73 1.97
N VAL A 6 -9.56 -13.27 0.90
CA VAL A 6 -10.08 -13.37 -0.46
C VAL A 6 -9.10 -14.09 -1.37
N ARG A 7 -9.64 -14.91 -2.28
CA ARG A 7 -8.91 -15.62 -3.34
C ARG A 7 -9.62 -15.39 -4.66
N TYR A 8 -8.88 -14.93 -5.67
CA TYR A 8 -9.35 -14.81 -7.04
C TYR A 8 -8.72 -15.87 -7.93
N THR A 9 -9.58 -16.59 -8.65
CA THR A 9 -9.20 -17.66 -9.57
C THR A 9 -9.68 -17.31 -10.97
N MET A 10 -8.76 -17.33 -11.93
CA MET A 10 -9.05 -17.11 -13.34
C MET A 10 -9.29 -18.44 -14.05
N TYR A 11 -10.35 -18.50 -14.86
CA TYR A 11 -10.69 -19.64 -15.70
C TYR A 11 -10.54 -19.21 -17.15
N ALA A 12 -9.75 -19.93 -17.94
CA ALA A 12 -9.82 -19.76 -19.39
C ALA A 12 -11.08 -20.47 -19.93
N ASP A 13 -11.58 -20.00 -21.07
CA ASP A 13 -12.79 -20.55 -21.68
C ASP A 13 -12.71 -22.08 -21.80
N GLY A 14 -13.71 -22.77 -21.24
CA GLY A 14 -13.82 -24.22 -21.24
C GLY A 14 -12.93 -24.97 -20.22
N GLN A 15 -12.11 -24.28 -19.42
CA GLN A 15 -11.33 -24.95 -18.36
C GLN A 15 -12.16 -25.20 -17.11
N LYS A 16 -12.11 -26.43 -16.60
CA LYS A 16 -12.73 -26.83 -15.32
C LYS A 16 -11.90 -26.43 -14.10
N ASN A 17 -10.58 -26.33 -14.27
CA ASN A 17 -9.65 -25.96 -13.22
C ASN A 17 -9.09 -24.58 -13.53
N GLY A 18 -9.37 -23.61 -12.67
CA GLY A 18 -8.82 -22.26 -12.78
C GLY A 18 -7.46 -22.12 -12.08
N ARG A 19 -6.74 -21.05 -12.40
CA ARG A 19 -5.48 -20.67 -11.77
C ARG A 19 -5.74 -19.56 -10.76
N VAL A 20 -5.26 -19.72 -9.54
CA VAL A 20 -5.27 -18.64 -8.55
C VAL A 20 -4.36 -17.52 -9.05
N ILE A 21 -4.89 -16.31 -9.16
CA ILE A 21 -4.14 -15.15 -9.65
C ILE A 21 -3.82 -14.14 -8.55
N PHE A 22 -4.59 -14.17 -7.46
CA PHE A 22 -4.40 -13.26 -6.34
C PHE A 22 -5.06 -13.78 -5.06
N GLU A 23 -4.39 -13.57 -3.93
CA GLU A 23 -4.86 -13.90 -2.60
C GLU A 23 -4.39 -12.86 -1.61
N GLU A 24 -5.30 -12.37 -0.77
CA GLU A 24 -5.01 -11.28 0.15
C GLU A 24 -5.82 -11.43 1.44
N ASN A 25 -5.16 -11.18 2.57
CA ASN A 25 -5.85 -10.93 3.82
C ASN A 25 -6.26 -9.47 3.85
N TYR A 26 -7.52 -9.20 4.14
CA TYR A 26 -8.03 -7.86 4.22
C TYR A 26 -8.81 -7.66 5.51
N GLY A 27 -8.77 -6.43 5.97
CA GLY A 27 -9.48 -6.01 7.14
C GLY A 27 -8.78 -6.16 8.47
N SER A 28 -9.19 -5.33 9.40
CA SER A 28 -8.64 -5.19 10.75
C SER A 28 -9.75 -5.20 11.80
N THR A 29 -9.35 -5.26 13.07
CA THR A 29 -10.28 -5.12 14.20
C THR A 29 -10.71 -3.68 14.46
N ARG A 30 -10.25 -2.70 13.68
CA ARG A 30 -10.59 -1.29 13.87
C ARG A 30 -11.93 -0.89 13.25
N ALA A 31 -12.36 -1.59 12.21
CA ALA A 31 -13.61 -1.31 11.51
C ALA A 31 -14.62 -2.44 11.62
N SER A 32 -15.89 -2.07 11.50
CA SER A 32 -17.03 -2.98 11.65
C SER A 32 -17.50 -3.59 10.32
N TYR A 33 -17.06 -3.04 9.18
CA TYR A 33 -17.37 -3.57 7.85
C TYR A 33 -16.16 -3.46 6.93
N TRP A 34 -16.11 -4.34 5.93
CA TRP A 34 -15.03 -4.38 4.94
C TRP A 34 -15.60 -4.79 3.60
N THR A 35 -15.22 -4.07 2.55
CA THR A 35 -15.52 -4.40 1.16
C THR A 35 -14.24 -4.72 0.41
N HIS A 36 -14.37 -5.49 -0.66
CA HIS A 36 -13.29 -5.72 -1.62
C HIS A 36 -13.86 -5.89 -3.02
N ARG A 37 -13.05 -5.60 -4.03
CA ARG A 37 -13.42 -5.71 -5.44
C ARG A 37 -12.19 -5.89 -6.30
N LEU A 38 -12.29 -6.76 -7.31
CA LEU A 38 -11.29 -6.91 -8.35
C LEU A 38 -11.90 -6.45 -9.67
N GLU A 39 -11.24 -5.53 -10.35
CA GLU A 39 -11.70 -5.00 -11.65
C GLU A 39 -10.62 -5.19 -12.70
N ILE A 40 -11.06 -5.35 -13.95
CA ILE A 40 -10.17 -5.27 -15.11
C ILE A 40 -9.91 -3.78 -15.36
N GLY A 41 -8.65 -3.38 -15.20
CA GLY A 41 -8.19 -2.02 -15.40
C GLY A 41 -7.77 -1.73 -16.85
N LYS A 42 -6.87 -0.76 -16.96
CA LYS A 42 -6.21 -0.39 -18.23
C LYS A 42 -4.85 -1.07 -18.30
N ASP A 43 -4.21 -0.97 -19.46
CA ASP A 43 -2.78 -1.25 -19.59
C ASP A 43 -2.00 -0.10 -18.93
N LEU A 44 -1.43 -0.34 -17.76
CA LEU A 44 -0.74 0.69 -16.94
C LEU A 44 0.75 0.74 -17.25
N ASP A 45 1.35 -0.40 -17.62
CA ASP A 45 2.77 -0.51 -17.93
C ASP A 45 3.10 -0.46 -19.44
N SER A 46 2.08 -0.35 -20.29
CA SER A 46 2.19 -0.32 -21.76
C SER A 46 2.73 -1.62 -22.37
N ASP A 47 2.46 -2.77 -21.74
CA ASP A 47 2.87 -4.08 -22.24
C ASP A 47 1.85 -4.73 -23.23
N GLY A 48 0.74 -4.04 -23.48
CA GLY A 48 -0.34 -4.46 -24.37
C GLY A 48 -1.40 -5.34 -23.70
N ARG A 49 -1.32 -5.58 -22.39
CA ARG A 49 -2.31 -6.34 -21.61
C ARG A 49 -3.01 -5.42 -20.63
N LYS A 50 -4.27 -5.75 -20.32
CA LYS A 50 -4.99 -5.03 -19.28
C LYS A 50 -4.55 -5.53 -17.92
N ASP A 51 -4.14 -4.63 -17.05
CA ASP A 51 -3.84 -4.94 -15.66
C ASP A 51 -5.10 -5.01 -14.83
N LEU A 52 -5.03 -5.62 -13.65
CA LEU A 52 -6.15 -5.69 -12.72
C LEU A 52 -5.96 -4.73 -11.55
N VAL A 53 -7.06 -4.22 -11.01
CA VAL A 53 -7.05 -3.36 -9.83
C VAL A 53 -7.84 -4.06 -8.75
N PHE A 54 -7.17 -4.38 -7.65
CA PHE A 54 -7.80 -4.88 -6.44
C PHE A 54 -7.97 -3.73 -5.45
N TYR A 55 -9.20 -3.48 -5.04
CA TYR A 55 -9.56 -2.52 -4.02
C TYR A 55 -10.01 -3.26 -2.77
N MET A 56 -9.59 -2.77 -1.60
CA MET A 56 -10.17 -3.12 -0.30
C MET A 56 -10.29 -1.90 0.59
N GLY A 57 -11.29 -1.85 1.45
CA GLY A 57 -11.47 -0.73 2.37
C GLY A 57 -12.62 -0.89 3.34
N ASP A 58 -12.70 0.07 4.26
CA ASP A 58 -13.69 0.21 5.32
C ASP A 58 -14.11 1.70 5.52
N ASP A 59 -14.77 2.04 6.64
CA ASP A 59 -15.13 3.41 7.03
C ASP A 59 -13.97 4.28 7.51
N THR A 60 -12.75 3.75 7.61
CA THR A 60 -11.60 4.39 8.23
C THR A 60 -10.37 4.47 7.32
N SER A 61 -10.27 3.59 6.33
CA SER A 61 -9.11 3.38 5.48
C SER A 61 -9.46 2.56 4.25
N ASP A 62 -8.61 2.66 3.24
CA ASP A 62 -8.64 1.81 2.07
C ASP A 62 -7.23 1.60 1.49
N GLU A 63 -7.12 0.55 0.69
CA GLU A 63 -5.90 0.15 0.02
C GLU A 63 -6.23 -0.33 -1.39
N THR A 64 -5.43 0.13 -2.35
CA THR A 64 -5.47 -0.35 -3.73
C THR A 64 -4.19 -1.13 -4.04
N THR A 65 -4.36 -2.33 -4.59
CA THR A 65 -3.28 -3.16 -5.14
C THR A 65 -3.43 -3.25 -6.64
N TYR A 66 -2.36 -2.96 -7.37
CA TYR A 66 -2.31 -3.04 -8.83
C TYR A 66 -1.63 -4.33 -9.23
N LEU A 67 -2.32 -5.16 -10.02
CA LEU A 67 -1.87 -6.47 -10.44
C LEU A 67 -1.47 -6.40 -11.91
N PHE A 68 -0.18 -6.21 -12.15
CA PHE A 68 0.38 -6.12 -13.49
C PHE A 68 0.46 -7.52 -14.12
N GLN A 69 -0.15 -7.68 -15.30
CA GLN A 69 -0.27 -8.99 -15.94
C GLN A 69 0.95 -9.31 -16.81
N LYS A 70 1.94 -9.99 -16.22
CA LYS A 70 3.16 -10.39 -16.93
C LYS A 70 3.02 -11.72 -17.66
N ARG A 71 3.95 -11.99 -18.59
CA ARG A 71 4.01 -13.28 -19.31
C ARG A 71 4.07 -14.49 -18.38
N THR A 72 4.75 -14.34 -17.25
CA THR A 72 5.02 -15.43 -16.30
C THR A 72 4.07 -15.46 -15.11
N GLY A 73 3.12 -14.52 -14.99
CA GLY A 73 2.23 -14.42 -13.84
C GLY A 73 1.83 -12.98 -13.54
N PHE A 74 1.59 -12.67 -12.27
CA PHE A 74 1.16 -11.34 -11.83
C PHE A 74 2.18 -10.71 -10.89
N LYS A 75 2.37 -9.39 -11.03
CA LYS A 75 3.09 -8.58 -10.06
C LYS A 75 2.08 -7.69 -9.34
N ALA A 76 1.82 -7.95 -8.06
CA ALA A 76 1.13 -6.99 -7.21
C ALA A 76 2.08 -5.87 -6.84
N VAL A 77 1.60 -4.64 -6.96
CA VAL A 77 2.23 -3.44 -6.42
C VAL A 77 1.22 -2.78 -5.49
N TYR A 78 1.60 -2.65 -4.23
CA TYR A 78 0.71 -2.18 -3.17
C TYR A 78 0.83 -0.67 -3.03
N ALA A 79 -0.23 0.09 -3.35
CA ALA A 79 -0.21 1.54 -3.21
C ALA A 79 -0.14 2.00 -1.74
N GLY A 80 -0.49 1.10 -0.81
CA GLY A 80 -0.42 1.30 0.64
C GLY A 80 -1.75 1.74 1.24
N SER A 81 -1.87 1.72 2.56
CA SER A 81 -3.08 2.18 3.25
C SER A 81 -2.89 3.63 3.72
N THR A 82 -3.93 4.44 3.57
CA THR A 82 -4.03 5.75 4.25
C THR A 82 -5.29 5.81 5.10
N GLY A 83 -5.35 6.72 6.06
CA GLY A 83 -6.62 7.16 6.62
C GLY A 83 -7.49 7.83 5.54
N LEU A 84 -8.78 7.99 5.81
CA LEU A 84 -9.67 8.76 4.94
C LEU A 84 -9.47 10.28 5.11
N PRO A 85 -9.64 11.09 4.04
CA PRO A 85 -9.96 10.68 2.68
C PRO A 85 -8.75 10.10 1.93
N SER A 86 -9.03 9.08 1.12
CA SER A 86 -8.04 8.24 0.44
C SER A 86 -7.19 8.96 -0.63
N TYR A 87 -6.45 8.18 -1.42
CA TYR A 87 -5.78 8.55 -2.65
C TYR A 87 -6.46 7.95 -3.89
N SER A 88 -6.08 8.46 -5.05
CA SER A 88 -6.40 7.90 -6.37
C SER A 88 -5.14 7.90 -7.23
N ILE A 89 -5.15 7.21 -8.37
CA ILE A 89 -4.13 7.43 -9.40
C ILE A 89 -4.56 8.52 -10.39
N ASP A 90 -3.63 9.36 -10.79
CA ASP A 90 -3.83 10.30 -11.90
C ASP A 90 -3.49 9.65 -13.26
N PRO A 91 -3.68 10.35 -14.40
CA PRO A 91 -3.33 9.82 -15.73
C PRO A 91 -1.85 9.50 -15.93
N GLN A 92 -0.96 10.07 -15.11
CA GLN A 92 0.48 9.78 -15.10
C GLN A 92 0.84 8.63 -14.15
N LEU A 93 -0.16 7.99 -13.52
CA LEU A 93 -0.04 6.93 -12.52
C LEU A 93 0.57 7.40 -11.20
N ALA A 94 0.60 8.70 -10.92
CA ALA A 94 1.01 9.18 -9.60
C ALA A 94 -0.10 8.90 -8.58
N LEU A 95 0.28 8.50 -7.35
CA LEU A 95 -0.65 8.45 -6.23
C LEU A 95 -0.93 9.90 -5.79
N VAL A 96 -2.19 10.30 -5.80
CA VAL A 96 -2.62 11.65 -5.43
C VAL A 96 -3.71 11.61 -4.37
N SER A 97 -3.64 12.47 -3.35
CA SER A 97 -4.72 12.60 -2.36
C SER A 97 -6.03 12.99 -3.05
N THR A 98 -7.13 12.38 -2.64
CA THR A 98 -8.46 12.69 -3.18
C THR A 98 -8.94 14.09 -2.78
N MET A 99 -8.49 14.60 -1.62
CA MET A 99 -8.96 15.86 -1.04
C MET A 99 -8.46 17.08 -1.82
N ASN A 100 -7.16 17.10 -2.16
CA ASN A 100 -6.50 18.28 -2.74
C ASN A 100 -5.54 17.96 -3.90
N LYS A 101 -5.53 16.70 -4.38
CA LYS A 101 -4.66 16.24 -5.47
C LYS A 101 -3.16 16.38 -5.20
N THR A 102 -2.75 16.44 -3.93
CA THR A 102 -1.32 16.39 -3.57
C THR A 102 -0.71 15.07 -4.02
N VAL A 103 0.39 15.13 -4.75
CA VAL A 103 1.17 13.94 -5.14
C VAL A 103 1.84 13.33 -3.91
N LEU A 104 1.48 12.08 -3.63
CA LEU A 104 2.02 11.27 -2.54
C LEU A 104 3.24 10.48 -3.02
N ALA A 105 3.16 9.90 -4.21
CA ALA A 105 4.25 9.15 -4.81
C ALA A 105 4.14 9.14 -6.34
N ASN A 106 5.28 9.12 -7.01
CA ASN A 106 5.35 9.03 -8.46
C ASN A 106 5.61 7.59 -8.90
N TRP A 107 5.02 7.19 -10.01
CA TRP A 107 5.28 5.89 -10.62
C TRP A 107 6.67 5.86 -11.26
N ASP A 108 7.55 5.00 -10.77
CA ASP A 108 8.80 4.64 -11.45
C ASP A 108 8.50 3.52 -12.44
N ARG A 109 8.45 3.86 -13.74
CA ARG A 109 8.19 2.89 -14.82
C ARG A 109 9.27 1.82 -14.93
N SER A 110 10.50 2.09 -14.54
CA SER A 110 11.61 1.14 -14.69
C SER A 110 11.59 0.05 -13.62
N ALA A 111 11.29 0.44 -12.37
CA ALA A 111 11.14 -0.48 -11.25
C ALA A 111 9.70 -1.01 -11.12
N GLU A 112 8.74 -0.36 -11.79
CA GLU A 112 7.31 -0.59 -11.70
C GLU A 112 6.85 -0.59 -10.24
N VAL A 113 7.13 0.51 -9.55
CA VAL A 113 6.77 0.79 -8.16
C VAL A 113 6.46 2.28 -7.99
N TRP A 114 5.67 2.63 -6.98
CA TRP A 114 5.59 4.02 -6.54
C TRP A 114 6.78 4.39 -5.68
N GLN A 115 7.30 5.60 -5.86
CA GLN A 115 8.40 6.16 -5.08
C GLN A 115 8.06 7.54 -4.55
N SER A 116 8.55 7.84 -3.35
CA SER A 116 8.38 9.15 -2.74
C SER A 116 9.60 9.53 -1.92
N ASN A 117 9.82 10.82 -1.74
CA ASN A 117 10.81 11.37 -0.80
C ASN A 117 10.13 12.14 0.35
N LYS A 118 8.80 12.26 0.34
CA LYS A 118 7.98 12.94 1.35
C LYS A 118 7.08 11.97 2.10
N TYR A 119 6.85 10.79 1.55
CA TYR A 119 6.04 9.74 2.14
C TYR A 119 6.82 8.45 2.15
N ALA A 120 6.53 7.58 3.10
CA ALA A 120 7.15 6.27 3.22
C ALA A 120 6.12 5.22 3.61
N TRP A 121 6.30 4.00 3.11
CA TRP A 121 5.54 2.84 3.53
C TRP A 121 6.18 2.23 4.77
N VAL A 122 5.37 2.00 5.80
CA VAL A 122 5.76 1.21 6.97
C VAL A 122 5.98 -0.24 6.55
N LYS A 123 7.02 -0.87 7.09
CA LYS A 123 7.35 -2.28 6.89
C LYS A 123 7.12 -3.04 8.19
N GLY A 124 6.23 -4.01 8.13
CA GLY A 124 5.85 -4.87 9.25
C GLY A 124 4.68 -4.34 10.06
N ASP A 125 4.06 -5.24 10.82
CA ASP A 125 2.88 -4.97 11.62
C ASP A 125 3.22 -4.58 13.06
N CYS A 126 2.36 -3.74 13.64
CA CYS A 126 2.49 -3.26 15.02
C CYS A 126 3.84 -2.60 15.32
N VAL A 127 4.40 -1.86 14.35
CA VAL A 127 5.66 -1.15 14.51
C VAL A 127 5.46 0.06 15.41
N ALA A 128 6.23 0.15 16.50
CA ALA A 128 6.12 1.24 17.45
C ALA A 128 6.62 2.57 16.86
N ILE A 129 5.71 3.54 16.75
CA ILE A 129 6.03 4.96 16.52
C ILE A 129 6.13 5.63 17.90
N ARG A 130 7.27 6.26 18.18
CA ARG A 130 7.65 6.69 19.54
C ARG A 130 7.70 8.20 19.69
N ALA A 131 7.51 8.68 20.92
CA ALA A 131 7.52 10.10 21.21
C ALA A 131 8.91 10.75 21.09
N GLN A 132 9.98 9.94 21.13
CA GLN A 132 11.38 10.37 21.03
C GLN A 132 12.19 9.31 20.25
N PRO A 133 13.32 9.67 19.62
CA PRO A 133 14.12 8.79 18.77
C PRO A 133 14.96 7.77 19.57
N ASN A 134 14.30 6.95 20.38
CA ASN A 134 14.94 5.86 21.13
C ASN A 134 13.93 4.74 21.48
N PRO A 135 14.39 3.49 21.63
CA PRO A 135 13.50 2.34 21.80
C PRO A 135 12.80 2.26 23.17
N LYS A 136 13.21 3.09 24.14
CA LYS A 136 12.61 3.14 25.49
C LYS A 136 11.55 4.22 25.65
N SER A 137 11.44 5.13 24.67
CA SER A 137 10.45 6.19 24.68
C SER A 137 9.02 5.64 24.56
N ARG A 138 8.07 6.39 25.14
CA ARG A 138 6.63 6.09 25.07
C ARG A 138 6.20 5.89 23.62
N ILE A 139 5.36 4.87 23.39
CA ILE A 139 4.71 4.63 22.11
C ILE A 139 3.58 5.66 21.94
N VAL A 140 3.57 6.37 20.81
CA VAL A 140 2.52 7.32 20.42
C VAL A 140 1.40 6.58 19.69
N THR A 141 1.78 5.72 18.74
CA THR A 141 0.87 4.89 17.94
C THR A 141 1.62 3.67 17.39
N LEU A 142 0.90 2.79 16.70
CA LEU A 142 1.45 1.64 15.99
C LEU A 142 1.23 1.83 14.48
N GLY A 143 2.31 1.67 13.70
CA GLY A 143 2.25 1.54 12.25
C GLY A 143 2.03 0.09 11.83
N PHE A 144 1.41 -0.10 10.67
CA PHE A 144 1.11 -1.41 10.10
C PHE A 144 1.70 -1.53 8.70
N ASP A 145 1.90 -2.76 8.24
CA ASP A 145 2.56 -2.99 6.95
C ASP A 145 1.83 -2.24 5.84
N ARG A 146 2.60 -1.57 4.98
CA ARG A 146 2.11 -0.76 3.85
C ARG A 146 1.36 0.52 4.22
N ASN A 147 1.21 0.87 5.50
CA ASN A 147 0.70 2.20 5.86
C ASN A 147 1.60 3.28 5.29
N LEU A 148 1.02 4.27 4.63
CA LEU A 148 1.74 5.41 4.10
C LEU A 148 1.79 6.52 5.16
N VAL A 149 2.99 6.90 5.57
CA VAL A 149 3.23 7.97 6.56
C VAL A 149 3.92 9.16 5.91
N THR A 150 3.67 10.36 6.44
CA THR A 150 4.38 11.57 6.00
C THR A 150 5.74 11.64 6.68
N VAL A 151 6.77 11.97 5.91
CA VAL A 151 8.13 12.21 6.38
C VAL A 151 8.41 13.72 6.25
N PRO A 152 8.27 14.51 7.34
CA PRO A 152 8.62 15.92 7.31
C PRO A 152 10.08 16.12 6.92
N GLN A 153 10.39 17.27 6.30
CA GLN A 153 11.75 17.70 5.97
C GLN A 153 12.55 18.01 7.24
N SER A 154 12.91 16.96 7.97
CA SER A 154 13.71 17.00 9.18
C SER A 154 14.86 16.03 9.05
N GLN A 155 16.00 16.36 9.64
CA GLN A 155 17.15 15.48 9.63
C GLN A 155 16.89 14.27 10.54
N PRO A 156 17.24 13.04 10.11
CA PRO A 156 17.17 11.88 10.98
C PRO A 156 18.01 12.07 12.25
N VAL A 157 17.58 11.47 13.35
CA VAL A 157 18.36 11.39 14.59
C VAL A 157 18.90 9.96 14.72
N GLY A 158 20.13 9.76 14.26
CA GLY A 158 20.70 8.43 14.11
C GLY A 158 19.85 7.59 13.14
N ASP A 159 19.36 6.44 13.61
CA ASP A 159 18.48 5.57 12.81
C ASP A 159 16.99 5.92 12.92
N TRP A 160 16.63 7.04 13.52
CA TRP A 160 15.24 7.44 13.71
C TRP A 160 14.84 8.55 12.76
N ILE A 161 13.69 8.36 12.11
CA ILE A 161 13.07 9.32 11.20
C ILE A 161 11.80 9.82 11.89
N ALA A 162 11.63 11.15 11.93
CA ALA A 162 10.37 11.74 12.35
C ALA A 162 9.32 11.50 11.26
N ILE A 163 8.12 11.14 11.67
CA ILE A 163 6.97 10.90 10.77
C ILE A 163 5.70 11.49 11.34
N ASP A 164 4.71 11.66 10.49
CA ASP A 164 3.31 11.89 10.86
C ASP A 164 2.42 10.78 10.29
N ASP A 165 1.71 10.11 11.18
CA ASP A 165 0.74 9.05 10.87
C ASP A 165 -0.67 9.57 11.21
N ASP A 166 -1.31 10.20 10.22
CA ASP A 166 -2.65 10.77 10.34
C ASP A 166 -2.79 11.74 11.54
N GLY A 167 -1.91 12.74 11.59
CA GLY A 167 -1.86 13.74 12.66
C GLY A 167 -1.17 13.28 13.95
N ARG A 168 -0.73 12.01 14.02
CA ARG A 168 0.07 11.50 15.14
C ARG A 168 1.55 11.56 14.80
N SER A 169 2.19 12.65 15.19
CA SER A 169 3.63 12.83 14.97
C SER A 169 4.47 12.01 15.96
N GLY A 170 5.55 11.41 15.48
CA GLY A 170 6.48 10.62 16.28
C GLY A 170 7.73 10.20 15.53
N TRP A 171 8.45 9.23 16.07
CA TRP A 171 9.73 8.73 15.56
C TRP A 171 9.64 7.23 15.30
N ILE A 172 10.07 6.80 14.12
CA ILE A 172 10.15 5.40 13.71
C ILE A 172 11.59 5.07 13.31
N ASN A 173 12.05 3.86 13.60
CA ASN A 173 13.37 3.44 13.16
C ASN A 173 13.35 3.22 11.64
N LYS A 174 14.32 3.77 10.90
CA LYS A 174 14.40 3.78 9.43
C LYS A 174 14.34 2.38 8.82
N LYS A 175 14.74 1.34 9.55
CA LYS A 175 14.65 -0.05 9.07
C LYS A 175 13.21 -0.50 8.80
N TYR A 176 12.22 0.16 9.43
CA TYR A 176 10.80 -0.09 9.25
C TYR A 176 10.15 0.85 8.22
N LEU A 177 10.93 1.62 7.47
CA LEU A 177 10.40 2.45 6.38
C LEU A 177 10.92 1.96 5.02
N SER A 178 10.09 2.16 4.00
CA SER A 178 10.43 2.06 2.58
C SER A 178 9.99 3.33 1.88
N PHE A 179 10.82 3.86 0.99
CA PHE A 179 10.46 4.98 0.12
C PHE A 179 9.97 4.51 -1.25
N SER A 180 9.73 3.19 -1.38
CA SER A 180 9.09 2.57 -2.53
C SER A 180 8.01 1.61 -2.07
N SER A 181 6.91 1.53 -2.84
CA SER A 181 5.83 0.57 -2.59
C SER A 181 6.35 -0.87 -2.59
N SER A 182 5.74 -1.74 -1.78
CA SER A 182 6.07 -3.17 -1.78
C SER A 182 5.51 -3.87 -3.03
N VAL A 183 6.12 -5.00 -3.37
CA VAL A 183 5.72 -5.84 -4.51
C VAL A 183 5.63 -7.30 -4.11
N ARG A 184 4.73 -8.04 -4.76
CA ARG A 184 4.63 -9.50 -4.62
C ARG A 184 4.40 -10.15 -5.97
N TRP A 185 5.12 -11.23 -6.25
CA TRP A 185 4.98 -12.00 -7.47
C TRP A 185 4.13 -13.25 -7.24
N PHE A 186 3.24 -13.51 -8.19
CA PHE A 186 2.39 -14.70 -8.24
C PHE A 186 2.64 -15.44 -9.55
N LYS A 187 2.72 -16.77 -9.47
CA LYS A 187 2.91 -17.67 -10.61
C LYS A 187 1.62 -18.39 -10.97
#